data_AF-A0A7S3TBV7-F1
#
_entry.id   AF-A0A7S3TBV7-F1
#
_cell.length_a   1.000
_cell.length_b   1.000
_cell.length_c   1.000
_cell.angle_alpha   90.00
_cell.angle_beta   90.00
_cell.angle_gamma   90.00
#
_symmetry.space_group_name_H-M   'P 1'
#
loop_
_entity.id
_entity.type
_entity.pdbx_description
1 polymer ?
#
loop_
_entity_poly.entity_id
_entity_poly.type
_entity_poly.pdbx_seq_one_letter_code
_entity_poly.pdbx_strand_id
1 'polypeptide(L)'
;MSAESKALLAQESDAEPLAERSEVDGEEVVPATWESVKALPALQTPDHGTLICERLVGTSVVGIIIAFCVGCVMLTTTDVPEASAPKASMCRRIIYLEAAIALYCLFTLQYGSRGVLQRSPQACFPLPPAVADRLRAALRRSSTGDVEEPRPPSLSAAMEMAVEGLHNVTDPDPDGRGVYCVRCLLWRPADGHHCSTCQRCAQDLLQDLA
;
A
#
# COMPACT_ATOMS: atom_id res chain seq x y z
N MET A 1 -11.33 22.42 -5.13
CA MET A 1 -9.96 22.64 -4.64
C MET A 1 -9.54 24.06 -5.02
N SER A 2 -9.52 24.97 -4.04
CA SER A 2 -9.25 26.41 -4.21
C SER A 2 -7.76 26.67 -4.51
N ALA A 3 -7.47 27.75 -5.24
CA ALA A 3 -6.11 28.20 -5.54
C ALA A 3 -5.28 28.49 -4.27
N GLU A 4 -5.92 28.76 -3.13
CA GLU A 4 -5.24 28.96 -1.84
C GLU A 4 -4.60 27.67 -1.30
N SER A 5 -5.16 26.49 -1.61
CA SER A 5 -4.59 25.21 -1.17
C SER A 5 -3.26 24.87 -1.86
N LYS A 6 -2.95 25.49 -2.99
CA LYS A 6 -1.66 25.30 -3.68
C LYS A 6 -0.54 26.19 -3.12
N ALA A 7 -0.88 27.29 -2.44
CA ALA A 7 0.13 28.20 -1.89
C ALA A 7 0.76 27.67 -0.60
N LEU A 8 0.00 26.95 0.23
CA LEU A 8 0.49 26.39 1.49
C LEU A 8 1.47 25.22 1.31
N LEU A 9 1.34 24.44 0.23
CA LEU A 9 2.27 23.33 -0.05
C LEU A 9 3.64 23.79 -0.59
N ALA A 10 3.82 25.06 -0.93
CA ALA A 10 5.06 25.58 -1.49
C ALA A 10 6.03 26.17 -0.44
N GLN A 11 5.65 26.22 0.84
CA GLN A 11 6.40 26.96 1.87
C GLN A 11 7.16 26.08 2.89
N GLU A 12 7.16 24.75 2.72
CA GLU A 12 7.81 23.79 3.66
C GLU A 12 9.18 23.26 3.19
N SER A 13 9.90 23.95 2.29
CA SER A 13 11.18 23.43 1.74
C SER A 13 12.45 23.78 2.52
N ASP A 14 12.39 24.65 3.53
CA ASP A 14 13.60 25.28 4.09
C ASP A 14 13.83 24.96 5.58
N ALA A 15 13.45 23.75 6.02
CA ALA A 15 13.86 23.25 7.33
C ALA A 15 15.33 22.82 7.29
N GLU A 16 16.21 23.71 7.72
CA GLU A 16 17.63 23.45 7.94
C GLU A 16 17.79 22.37 9.02
N PRO A 17 18.44 21.21 8.75
CA PRO A 17 18.59 20.16 9.75
C PRO A 17 19.62 20.59 10.78
N LEU A 18 19.17 20.79 12.03
CA LEU A 18 20.02 20.92 13.21
C LEU A 18 20.77 19.60 13.44
N ALA A 19 21.93 19.48 12.78
CA ALA A 19 22.86 18.38 12.97
C ALA A 19 23.64 18.58 14.28
N GLU A 20 23.10 18.06 15.37
CA GLU A 20 23.84 17.84 16.61
C GLU A 20 24.88 16.73 16.35
N ARG A 21 26.14 17.13 16.12
CA ARG A 21 27.27 16.24 15.93
C ARG A 21 27.72 15.68 17.29
N SER A 22 27.29 14.47 17.63
CA SER A 22 28.00 13.67 18.63
C SER A 22 29.23 13.04 17.97
N GLU A 23 30.42 13.50 18.34
CA GLU A 23 31.70 12.87 18.00
C GLU A 23 31.81 11.52 18.72
N VAL A 24 31.35 10.45 18.08
CA VAL A 24 31.63 9.06 18.46
C VAL A 24 32.62 8.53 17.44
N ASP A 25 33.89 8.43 17.86
CA ASP A 25 35.00 7.72 17.23
C ASP A 25 35.03 7.65 15.69
N GLY A 26 35.40 8.77 15.04
CA GLY A 26 36.16 8.81 13.79
C GLY A 26 35.53 8.26 12.50
N GLU A 27 34.39 7.58 12.57
CA GLU A 27 33.67 7.09 11.41
C GLU A 27 32.62 8.12 11.02
N GLU A 28 32.86 8.82 9.91
CA GLU A 28 31.88 9.75 9.34
C GLU A 28 30.58 8.99 9.08
N VAL A 29 29.61 9.16 9.97
CA VAL A 29 28.27 8.60 9.82
C VAL A 29 27.64 9.31 8.64
N VAL A 30 27.78 8.73 7.44
CA VAL A 30 27.12 9.24 6.25
C VAL A 30 25.61 9.19 6.55
N PRO A 31 24.92 10.35 6.63
CA PRO A 31 23.49 10.36 6.86
C PRO A 31 22.82 9.61 5.71
N ALA A 32 21.83 8.78 6.02
CA ALA A 32 21.04 8.14 4.99
C ALA A 32 20.36 9.25 4.18
N THR A 33 20.86 9.52 2.98
CA THR A 33 20.30 10.54 2.09
C THR A 33 19.17 9.93 1.25
N TRP A 34 18.25 10.74 0.75
CA TRP A 34 17.22 10.26 -0.19
C TRP A 34 17.82 9.58 -1.43
N GLU A 35 19.01 9.98 -1.87
CA GLU A 35 19.72 9.31 -2.96
C GLU A 35 20.09 7.86 -2.62
N SER A 36 20.47 7.58 -1.37
CA SER A 36 20.67 6.21 -0.90
C SER A 36 19.38 5.39 -0.89
N VAL A 37 18.23 6.04 -0.62
CA VAL A 37 16.91 5.41 -0.65
C VAL A 37 16.45 5.12 -2.08
N LYS A 38 16.78 5.98 -3.05
CA LYS A 38 16.55 5.69 -4.48
C LYS A 38 17.40 4.55 -5.00
N ALA A 39 18.60 4.36 -4.44
CA ALA A 39 19.47 3.25 -4.78
C ALA A 39 18.95 1.91 -4.25
N LEU A 40 17.95 1.92 -3.36
CA LEU A 40 17.28 0.69 -2.92
C LEU A 40 16.60 0.00 -4.12
N PRO A 41 16.61 -1.34 -4.21
CA PRO A 41 15.85 -2.09 -5.17
C PRO A 41 14.39 -1.66 -5.12
N ALA A 42 13.76 -1.79 -6.29
CA ALA A 42 12.34 -1.64 -6.43
C ALA A 42 11.60 -2.47 -5.38
N LEU A 43 10.49 -1.93 -4.89
CA LEU A 43 9.58 -2.67 -4.04
C LEU A 43 9.23 -4.00 -4.70
N GLN A 44 9.11 -5.06 -3.89
CA GLN A 44 8.65 -6.35 -4.35
C GLN A 44 7.40 -6.17 -5.20
N THR A 45 7.42 -6.71 -6.42
CA THR A 45 6.27 -6.70 -7.28
C THR A 45 5.22 -7.64 -6.68
N PRO A 46 3.95 -7.24 -6.63
CA PRO A 46 2.91 -8.16 -6.20
C PRO A 46 2.89 -9.40 -7.08
N ASP A 47 2.50 -10.53 -6.51
CA ASP A 47 2.21 -11.71 -7.31
C ASP A 47 0.93 -11.48 -8.11
N HIS A 48 1.10 -11.09 -9.37
CA HIS A 48 0.01 -10.81 -10.29
C HIS A 48 -0.89 -12.02 -10.52
N GLY A 49 -0.36 -13.25 -10.44
CA GLY A 49 -1.15 -14.47 -10.60
C GLY A 49 -2.16 -14.64 -9.46
N THR A 50 -1.67 -14.53 -8.23
CA THR A 50 -2.52 -14.56 -7.03
C THR A 50 -3.54 -13.41 -7.04
N LEU A 51 -3.11 -12.18 -7.36
CA LEU A 51 -4.02 -11.03 -7.44
C LEU A 51 -5.16 -11.22 -8.46
N ILE A 52 -4.84 -11.76 -9.65
CA ILE A 52 -5.85 -12.03 -10.68
C ILE A 52 -6.78 -13.14 -10.20
N CYS A 53 -6.25 -14.21 -9.60
CA CYS A 53 -7.05 -15.32 -9.10
C CYS A 53 -8.06 -14.84 -8.03
N GLU A 54 -7.59 -14.15 -7.01
CA GLU A 54 -8.46 -13.60 -5.95
C GLU A 54 -9.51 -12.63 -6.52
N ARG A 55 -9.11 -11.74 -7.44
CA ARG A 55 -10.01 -10.83 -8.15
C ARG A 55 -11.10 -11.58 -8.93
N LEU A 56 -10.73 -12.63 -9.66
CA LEU A 56 -11.67 -13.42 -10.46
C LEU A 56 -12.62 -14.23 -9.58
N VAL A 57 -12.12 -14.80 -8.48
CA VAL A 57 -12.97 -15.53 -7.52
C VAL A 57 -14.00 -14.59 -6.90
N GLY A 58 -13.58 -13.44 -6.36
CA GLY A 58 -14.52 -12.46 -5.80
C GLY A 58 -15.54 -11.94 -6.82
N THR A 59 -15.07 -11.65 -8.04
CA THR A 59 -15.94 -11.19 -9.14
C THR A 59 -16.96 -12.23 -9.55
N SER A 60 -16.56 -13.51 -9.64
CA SER A 60 -17.46 -14.59 -10.03
C SER A 60 -18.54 -14.84 -8.98
N VAL A 61 -18.19 -14.82 -7.68
CA VAL A 61 -19.16 -14.96 -6.58
C VAL A 61 -20.22 -13.87 -6.63
N VAL A 62 -19.82 -12.60 -6.74
CA VAL A 62 -20.76 -11.46 -6.83
C VAL A 62 -21.63 -11.57 -8.08
N GLY A 63 -21.04 -11.92 -9.23
CA GLY A 63 -21.78 -12.13 -10.47
C GLY A 63 -22.85 -13.22 -10.37
N ILE A 64 -22.54 -14.34 -9.72
CA ILE A 64 -23.50 -15.44 -9.50
C ILE A 64 -24.66 -14.98 -8.63
N ILE A 65 -24.41 -14.25 -7.54
CA ILE A 65 -25.45 -13.74 -6.65
C ILE A 65 -26.38 -12.78 -7.41
N ILE A 66 -25.81 -11.84 -8.17
CA ILE A 66 -26.60 -10.90 -8.99
C ILE A 66 -27.45 -11.65 -10.01
N ALA A 67 -26.86 -12.60 -10.74
CA ALA A 67 -27.56 -13.40 -11.75
C ALA A 67 -28.71 -14.20 -11.13
N PHE A 68 -28.50 -14.81 -9.96
CA PHE A 68 -29.51 -15.54 -9.22
C PHE A 68 -30.69 -14.63 -8.82
N CYS A 69 -30.40 -13.51 -8.14
CA CYS A 69 -31.44 -12.59 -7.66
C CYS A 69 -32.26 -11.99 -8.82
N VAL A 70 -31.59 -11.51 -9.87
CA VAL A 70 -32.26 -10.99 -11.07
C VAL A 70 -33.05 -12.09 -11.77
N GLY A 71 -32.48 -13.29 -11.89
CA GLY A 71 -33.14 -14.46 -12.49
C GLY A 71 -34.42 -14.83 -11.77
N CYS A 72 -34.40 -14.92 -10.44
CA CYS A 72 -35.59 -15.20 -9.63
C CYS A 72 -36.68 -14.13 -9.81
N VAL A 73 -36.34 -12.84 -9.82
CA VAL A 73 -37.31 -11.76 -10.06
C VAL A 73 -37.88 -11.83 -11.48
N MET A 74 -37.06 -12.15 -12.47
CA MET A 74 -37.54 -12.31 -13.84
C MET A 74 -38.51 -13.47 -13.97
N LEU A 75 -38.15 -14.66 -13.47
CA LEU A 75 -39.00 -15.85 -13.52
C LEU A 75 -40.33 -15.69 -12.78
N THR A 76 -40.35 -14.93 -11.68
CA THR A 76 -41.57 -14.71 -10.89
C THR A 76 -42.45 -13.58 -11.43
N THR A 77 -41.94 -12.76 -12.34
CA THR A 77 -42.66 -11.58 -12.87
C THR A 77 -43.03 -11.68 -14.36
N THR A 78 -42.74 -12.78 -15.03
CA THR A 78 -43.13 -13.01 -16.43
C THR A 78 -44.63 -13.18 -16.58
N ASP A 79 -45.27 -13.92 -15.66
CA ASP A 79 -46.66 -14.39 -15.80
C ASP A 79 -47.62 -13.68 -14.83
N VAL A 80 -47.30 -12.46 -14.41
CA VAL A 80 -48.18 -11.70 -13.52
C VAL A 80 -49.43 -11.20 -14.27
N PRO A 81 -50.63 -11.32 -13.68
CA PRO A 81 -51.85 -10.73 -14.25
C PRO A 81 -51.70 -9.22 -14.49
N GLU A 82 -52.38 -8.69 -15.50
CA GLU A 82 -52.31 -7.27 -15.91
C GLU A 82 -52.56 -6.29 -14.74
N ALA A 83 -53.50 -6.62 -13.85
CA ALA A 83 -53.77 -5.84 -12.64
C ALA A 83 -52.55 -5.68 -11.70
N SER A 84 -51.59 -6.60 -11.76
CA SER A 84 -50.34 -6.58 -10.98
C SER A 84 -49.10 -6.14 -11.78
N ALA A 85 -49.24 -5.89 -13.09
CA ALA A 85 -48.14 -5.51 -13.97
C ALA A 85 -47.34 -4.27 -13.50
N PRO A 86 -47.97 -3.21 -12.94
CA PRO A 86 -47.21 -2.06 -12.43
C PRO A 86 -46.28 -2.42 -11.26
N LYS A 87 -46.74 -3.30 -10.35
CA LYS A 87 -45.95 -3.75 -9.19
C LYS A 87 -44.77 -4.61 -9.63
N ALA A 88 -45.00 -5.53 -10.57
CA ALA A 88 -43.95 -6.34 -11.17
C ALA A 88 -42.90 -5.49 -11.91
N SER A 89 -43.35 -4.49 -12.66
CA SER A 89 -42.47 -3.51 -13.33
C SER A 89 -41.60 -2.75 -12.34
N MET A 90 -42.19 -2.27 -11.23
CA MET A 90 -41.44 -1.58 -10.17
C MET A 90 -40.40 -2.50 -9.51
N CYS A 91 -40.78 -3.74 -9.19
CA CYS A 91 -39.86 -4.73 -8.60
C CYS A 91 -38.66 -5.01 -9.53
N ARG A 92 -38.90 -5.19 -10.83
CA ARG A 92 -37.83 -5.35 -11.85
C ARG A 92 -36.89 -4.13 -11.89
N ARG A 93 -37.42 -2.91 -11.82
CA ARG A 93 -36.58 -1.69 -11.81
C ARG A 93 -35.70 -1.62 -10.57
N ILE A 94 -36.23 -1.96 -9.40
CA ILE A 94 -35.48 -1.96 -8.14
C ILE A 94 -34.33 -2.97 -8.20
N ILE A 95 -34.59 -4.21 -8.64
CA ILE A 95 -33.53 -5.24 -8.67
C ILE A 95 -32.43 -4.90 -9.70
N TYR A 96 -32.79 -4.27 -10.83
CA TYR A 96 -31.79 -3.80 -11.78
C TYR A 96 -30.96 -2.64 -11.26
N LEU A 97 -31.57 -1.72 -10.51
CA LEU A 97 -30.86 -0.64 -9.85
C LEU A 97 -29.86 -1.19 -8.81
N GLU A 98 -30.32 -2.13 -7.98
CA GLU A 98 -29.47 -2.80 -6.98
C GLU A 98 -28.30 -3.53 -7.63
N ALA A 99 -28.55 -4.28 -8.72
CA ALA A 99 -27.51 -4.94 -9.49
C ALA A 99 -26.49 -3.94 -10.06
N ALA A 100 -26.95 -2.78 -10.55
CA ALA A 100 -26.06 -1.74 -11.06
C ALA A 100 -25.20 -1.12 -9.95
N ILE A 101 -25.76 -0.87 -8.76
CA ILE A 101 -25.02 -0.38 -7.60
C ILE A 101 -23.99 -1.43 -7.15
N ALA A 102 -24.37 -2.70 -7.08
CA ALA A 102 -23.45 -3.79 -6.73
C ALA A 102 -22.27 -3.90 -7.72
N LEU A 103 -22.54 -3.80 -9.03
CA LEU A 103 -21.50 -3.79 -10.05
C LEU A 103 -20.60 -2.55 -9.95
N TYR A 104 -21.18 -1.38 -9.65
CA TYR A 104 -20.40 -0.16 -9.42
C TYR A 104 -19.47 -0.32 -8.21
N CYS A 105 -19.98 -0.80 -7.08
CA CYS A 105 -19.18 -1.09 -5.89
C CYS A 105 -18.08 -2.13 -6.17
N LEU A 106 -18.39 -3.18 -6.94
CA LEU A 106 -17.38 -4.15 -7.34
C LEU A 106 -16.29 -3.48 -8.20
N PHE A 107 -16.67 -2.64 -9.16
CA PHE A 107 -15.71 -1.93 -10.00
C PHE A 107 -14.81 -1.00 -9.17
N THR A 108 -15.36 -0.23 -8.23
CA THR A 108 -14.56 0.64 -7.37
C THR A 108 -13.61 -0.14 -6.47
N LEU A 109 -14.00 -1.32 -5.97
CA LEU A 109 -13.11 -2.20 -5.21
C LEU A 109 -11.98 -2.82 -6.06
N GLN A 110 -12.25 -3.11 -7.33
CA GLN A 110 -11.26 -3.72 -8.23
C GLN A 110 -10.27 -2.70 -8.81
N TYR A 111 -10.74 -1.49 -9.14
CA TYR A 111 -9.95 -0.48 -9.83
C TYR A 111 -9.58 0.73 -8.97
N GLY A 112 -10.14 0.85 -7.76
CA GLY A 112 -9.76 1.86 -6.80
C GLY A 112 -8.29 1.72 -6.42
N SER A 113 -7.55 2.82 -6.44
CA SER A 113 -6.21 2.87 -5.86
C SER A 113 -6.33 2.60 -4.37
N ARG A 114 -5.85 1.45 -3.90
CA ARG A 114 -6.00 0.97 -2.51
C ARG A 114 -5.17 1.74 -1.48
N GLY A 115 -5.11 3.07 -1.54
CA GLY A 115 -4.34 3.87 -0.58
C GLY A 115 -2.88 3.45 -0.49
N VAL A 116 -2.29 2.98 -1.60
CA VAL A 116 -0.93 2.44 -1.62
C VAL A 116 0.04 3.55 -1.23
N LEU A 117 0.75 3.34 -0.12
CA LEU A 117 1.76 4.29 0.35
C LEU A 117 2.97 4.20 -0.57
N GLN A 118 3.34 5.35 -1.14
CA GLN A 118 4.53 5.46 -1.98
C GLN A 118 5.74 5.84 -1.13
N ARG A 119 6.92 5.34 -1.52
CA ARG A 119 8.18 5.83 -0.94
C ARG A 119 8.35 7.29 -1.31
N SER A 120 8.33 8.17 -0.32
CA SER A 120 8.72 9.57 -0.41
C SER A 120 9.76 9.85 0.68
N PRO A 121 10.54 10.94 0.59
CA PRO A 121 11.43 11.34 1.68
C PRO A 121 10.70 11.42 3.02
N GLN A 122 9.50 12.00 3.02
CA GLN A 122 8.68 12.17 4.22
C GLN A 122 8.21 10.82 4.80
N ALA A 123 7.88 9.85 3.96
CA ALA A 123 7.45 8.53 4.42
C ALA A 123 8.64 7.63 4.80
N CYS A 124 9.84 7.85 4.25
CA CYS A 124 10.99 6.98 4.51
C CYS A 124 11.83 7.46 5.69
N PHE A 125 11.79 8.76 6.02
CA PHE A 125 12.67 9.38 7.02
C PHE A 125 11.91 9.92 8.24
N PRO A 126 12.55 9.91 9.42
CA PRO A 126 13.89 9.37 9.70
C PRO A 126 13.89 7.83 9.71
N LEU A 127 14.99 7.20 9.27
CA LEU A 127 15.10 5.74 9.37
C LEU A 127 15.29 5.34 10.84
N PRO A 128 14.60 4.30 11.33
CA PRO A 128 14.91 3.72 12.64
C PRO A 128 16.39 3.30 12.72
N PRO A 129 17.11 3.58 13.81
CA PRO A 129 18.55 3.29 13.93
C PRO A 129 18.91 1.84 13.58
N ALA A 130 18.14 0.88 14.10
CA ALA A 130 18.35 -0.54 13.83
C ALA A 130 18.25 -0.90 12.34
N VAL A 131 17.37 -0.22 11.59
CA VAL A 131 17.22 -0.41 10.14
C VAL A 131 18.38 0.26 9.41
N ALA A 132 18.73 1.48 9.80
CA ALA A 132 19.83 2.23 9.21
C ALA A 132 21.17 1.48 9.34
N ASP A 133 21.45 0.93 10.53
CA ASP A 133 22.69 0.19 10.79
C ASP A 133 22.80 -1.08 9.94
N ARG A 134 21.70 -1.85 9.81
CA ARG A 134 21.69 -3.04 8.96
C ARG A 134 21.83 -2.71 7.47
N LEU A 135 21.17 -1.64 7.01
CA LEU A 135 21.32 -1.18 5.63
C LEU A 135 22.76 -0.74 5.35
N ARG A 136 23.38 0.04 6.26
CA ARG A 136 24.80 0.42 6.13
C ARG A 136 25.71 -0.81 6.11
N ALA A 137 25.52 -1.76 7.01
CA ALA A 137 26.32 -2.99 7.06
C ALA A 137 26.18 -3.83 5.78
N ALA A 138 24.98 -3.91 5.20
CA ALA A 138 24.75 -4.59 3.93
C ALA A 138 25.40 -3.87 2.74
N LEU A 139 25.28 -2.54 2.69
CA LEU A 139 25.91 -1.72 1.64
C LEU A 139 27.44 -1.81 1.71
N ARG A 140 28.03 -1.78 2.91
CA ARG A 140 29.48 -1.98 3.10
C ARG A 140 29.94 -3.31 2.53
N ARG A 141 29.27 -4.41 2.88
CA ARG A 141 29.56 -5.75 2.34
C ARG A 141 29.46 -5.82 0.81
N SER A 142 28.60 -5.01 0.19
CA SER A 142 28.52 -4.94 -1.27
C SER A 142 29.69 -4.18 -1.92
N SER A 143 30.28 -3.23 -1.18
CA SER A 143 31.33 -2.31 -1.66
C SER A 143 32.75 -2.85 -1.45
N THR A 144 33.03 -3.48 -0.31
CA THR A 144 34.30 -4.13 -0.01
C THR A 144 34.34 -5.43 -0.80
N GLY A 145 35.09 -5.45 -1.90
CA GLY A 145 35.26 -6.62 -2.76
C GLY A 145 36.07 -7.76 -2.11
N ASP A 146 35.92 -7.98 -0.81
CA ASP A 146 36.64 -9.01 -0.07
C ASP A 146 36.17 -10.40 -0.55
N VAL A 147 37.16 -11.22 -0.91
CA VAL A 147 37.05 -12.28 -1.92
C VAL A 147 36.58 -13.64 -1.35
N GLU A 148 36.35 -13.78 -0.04
CA GLU A 148 36.11 -15.11 0.56
C GLU A 148 34.64 -15.50 0.75
N GLU A 149 33.69 -14.57 0.86
CA GLU A 149 32.27 -14.91 0.94
C GLU A 149 31.61 -14.91 -0.44
N PRO A 150 30.66 -15.83 -0.73
CA PRO A 150 29.87 -15.79 -1.95
C PRO A 150 29.19 -14.43 -2.07
N ARG A 151 29.66 -13.60 -3.00
CA ARG A 151 29.08 -12.29 -3.27
C ARG A 151 27.59 -12.47 -3.56
N PRO A 152 26.69 -11.73 -2.90
CA PRO A 152 25.29 -11.78 -3.27
C PRO A 152 25.17 -11.43 -4.76
N PRO A 153 24.37 -12.18 -5.53
CA PRO A 153 24.33 -12.04 -6.98
C PRO A 153 23.80 -10.67 -7.43
N SER A 154 23.15 -9.91 -6.52
CA SER A 154 22.61 -8.59 -6.78
C SER A 154 22.50 -7.74 -5.52
N LEU A 155 22.42 -6.42 -5.70
CA LEU A 155 22.08 -5.47 -4.63
C LEU A 155 20.73 -5.81 -3.97
N SER A 156 19.76 -6.32 -4.74
CA SER A 156 18.47 -6.74 -4.21
C SER A 156 18.60 -7.91 -3.22
N ALA A 157 19.45 -8.90 -3.51
CA ALA A 157 19.70 -10.03 -2.61
C ALA A 157 20.43 -9.58 -1.34
N ALA A 158 21.45 -8.72 -1.47
CA ALA A 158 22.14 -8.14 -0.31
C ALA A 158 21.18 -7.40 0.62
N MET A 159 20.19 -6.73 0.04
CA MET A 159 19.22 -5.97 0.81
C MET A 159 18.10 -6.81 1.39
N GLU A 160 17.67 -7.86 0.68
CA GLU A 160 16.75 -8.86 1.23
C GLU A 160 17.36 -9.52 2.46
N MET A 161 18.66 -9.89 2.39
CA MET A 161 19.41 -10.37 3.56
C MET A 161 19.55 -9.33 4.68
N ALA A 162 19.64 -8.04 4.35
CA ALA A 162 19.74 -6.97 5.36
C ALA A 162 18.45 -6.82 6.17
N VAL A 163 17.32 -7.01 5.50
CA VAL A 163 15.98 -6.89 6.08
C VAL A 163 15.51 -8.20 6.69
N GLU A 164 16.11 -9.33 6.31
CA GLU A 164 15.78 -10.64 6.87
C GLU A 164 15.94 -10.67 8.39
N GLY A 165 14.92 -11.23 9.06
CA GLY A 165 14.86 -11.26 10.53
C GLY A 165 14.62 -9.90 11.21
N LEU A 166 14.42 -8.81 10.46
CA LEU A 166 13.88 -7.58 11.04
C LEU A 166 12.36 -7.71 11.21
N HIS A 167 11.88 -7.23 12.35
CA HIS A 167 10.47 -7.00 12.58
C HIS A 167 10.14 -5.53 12.31
N ASN A 168 8.86 -5.24 12.08
CA ASN A 168 8.40 -3.86 11.96
C ASN A 168 8.73 -3.10 13.25
N VAL A 169 9.23 -1.87 13.11
CA VAL A 169 9.55 -1.03 14.26
C VAL A 169 8.27 -0.31 14.68
N THR A 170 7.81 -0.57 15.89
CA THR A 170 6.61 0.05 16.48
C THR A 170 6.96 1.15 17.47
N ASP A 171 8.24 1.51 17.58
CA ASP A 171 8.65 2.55 18.52
C ASP A 171 7.85 3.81 18.24
N PRO A 172 7.35 4.48 19.29
CA PRO A 172 6.67 5.75 19.15
C PRO A 172 7.70 6.73 18.60
N ASP A 173 7.66 6.93 17.28
CA ASP A 173 8.31 8.05 16.64
C ASP A 173 7.90 9.32 17.41
N PRO A 174 8.83 10.22 17.77
CA PRO A 174 8.47 11.51 18.38
C PRO A 174 7.34 12.24 17.62
N ASP A 175 7.22 12.01 16.32
CA ASP A 175 6.20 12.63 15.47
C ASP A 175 4.92 11.78 15.31
N GLY A 176 4.80 10.66 16.03
CA GLY A 176 3.60 9.82 16.03
C GLY A 176 3.31 9.12 14.69
N ARG A 177 4.32 8.95 13.82
CA ARG A 177 4.17 8.47 12.43
C ARG A 177 3.72 7.01 12.27
N GLY A 178 3.53 6.26 13.36
CA GLY A 178 2.96 4.91 13.34
C GLY A 178 4.02 3.80 13.37
N VAL A 179 4.02 2.92 12.37
CA VAL A 179 4.89 1.73 12.33
C VAL A 179 5.84 1.81 11.14
N TYR A 180 7.13 1.52 11.34
CA TYR A 180 8.06 1.40 10.23
C TYR A 180 8.00 0.00 9.61
N CYS A 181 7.54 -0.07 8.36
CA CYS A 181 7.52 -1.33 7.62
C CYS A 181 8.90 -1.62 7.03
N VAL A 182 9.60 -2.60 7.60
CA VAL A 182 10.97 -2.96 7.17
C VAL A 182 11.01 -3.56 5.77
N ARG A 183 9.92 -4.20 5.31
CA ARG A 183 9.80 -4.72 3.93
C ARG A 183 9.67 -3.62 2.88
N CYS A 184 8.86 -2.60 3.18
CA CYS A 184 8.63 -1.49 2.26
C CYS A 184 9.63 -0.34 2.47
N LEU A 185 10.35 -0.31 3.59
CA LEU A 185 11.26 0.75 4.02
C LEU A 185 10.57 2.11 4.08
N LEU A 186 9.40 2.15 4.75
CA LEU A 186 8.62 3.36 4.96
C LEU A 186 7.84 3.30 6.28
N TRP A 187 7.58 4.46 6.87
CA TRP A 187 6.61 4.70 7.92
C TRP A 187 5.20 4.59 7.34
N ARG A 188 4.36 3.76 7.98
CA ARG A 188 2.93 3.70 7.72
C ARG A 188 2.18 4.29 8.92
N PRO A 189 1.07 5.01 8.69
CA PRO A 189 0.23 5.53 9.76
C PRO A 189 -0.36 4.37 10.59
N ALA A 190 -0.97 4.68 11.73
CA ALA A 190 -1.47 3.68 12.67
C ALA A 190 -2.58 2.78 12.07
N ASP A 191 -3.35 3.31 11.13
CA ASP A 191 -4.37 2.63 10.32
C ASP A 191 -3.80 1.96 9.05
N GLY A 192 -2.50 2.07 8.83
CA GLY A 192 -1.82 1.46 7.70
C GLY A 192 -1.46 0.00 7.95
N HIS A 193 -1.58 -0.83 6.91
CA HIS A 193 -1.18 -2.24 6.97
C HIS A 193 -0.22 -2.60 5.81
N HIS A 194 0.57 -3.65 6.00
CA HIS A 194 1.31 -4.27 4.90
C HIS A 194 0.46 -5.40 4.34
N CYS A 195 -0.03 -5.24 3.11
CA CYS A 195 -0.84 -6.26 2.46
C CYS A 195 0.08 -7.34 1.89
N SER A 196 -0.01 -8.56 2.42
CA SER A 196 0.76 -9.71 1.92
C SER A 196 0.40 -10.09 0.48
N THR A 197 -0.82 -9.80 0.02
CA THR A 197 -1.20 -10.05 -1.37
C THR A 197 -0.56 -9.03 -2.32
N CYS A 198 -0.61 -7.74 -1.95
CA CYS A 198 -0.04 -6.68 -2.78
C CYS A 198 1.47 -6.48 -2.59
N GLN A 199 2.07 -7.11 -1.57
CA GLN A 199 3.45 -6.90 -1.11
C GLN A 199 3.80 -5.42 -0.92
N ARG A 200 2.82 -4.63 -0.48
CA ARG A 200 2.92 -3.16 -0.34
C ARG A 200 2.20 -2.68 0.91
N CYS A 201 2.65 -1.56 1.45
CA CYS A 201 1.90 -0.86 2.48
C CYS A 201 0.73 -0.10 1.85
N ALA A 202 -0.41 -0.15 2.51
CA ALA A 202 -1.64 0.51 2.14
C ALA A 202 -2.26 1.16 3.38
N GLN A 203 -2.98 2.26 3.16
CA GLN A 203 -3.81 2.89 4.17
C GLN A 203 -5.27 2.42 4.04
N ASP A 204 -5.93 2.21 5.17
CA ASP A 204 -7.36 1.85 5.20
C ASP A 204 -8.23 3.06 4.87
N LEU A 205 -8.54 3.22 3.58
CA LEU A 205 -9.36 4.31 3.00
C LEU A 205 -10.78 4.46 3.58
N LEU A 206 -11.22 3.57 4.46
CA LEU A 206 -12.56 3.60 5.04
C LEU A 206 -12.71 4.61 6.18
N GLN A 207 -11.62 5.12 6.75
CA GLN A 207 -11.70 6.06 7.88
C GLN A 207 -12.03 7.50 7.45
N ASP A 208 -11.70 7.91 6.22
CA ASP A 208 -11.93 9.29 5.74
C ASP A 208 -13.38 9.56 5.28
N LEU A 209 -14.24 8.55 5.28
CA LEU A 209 -15.65 8.64 4.86
C LEU A 209 -16.64 8.74 6.02
N ALA A 210 -16.16 8.76 7.27
CA ALA A 210 -16.96 8.87 8.49
C ALA A 210 -16.83 10.26 9.13
#